data_AF-A0A9Q1LZJ0-F1
#
_entry.id   AF-A0A9Q1LZJ0-F1
#
_cell.length_a   1.000
_cell.length_b   1.000
_cell.length_c   1.000
_cell.angle_alpha   90.00
_cell.angle_beta   90.00
_cell.angle_gamma   90.00
#
_symmetry.space_group_name_H-M   'P 1'
#
loop_
_entity.id
_entity.type
_entity.pdbx_description
1 polymer ?
#
loop_
_entity_poly.entity_id
_entity_poly.type
_entity_poly.pdbx_seq_one_letter_code
_entity_poly.pdbx_strand_id
1 'polypeptide(L)'
;MQVHYLSGPIRIVDTNGNPAEPGDLLAVEICNLGPLPGDEWGFAAIFDRENGRGFLTDHFPRATKAIWYFEGIYAYSPHIPGVRFPGLVHPGIIGTVPSKELLNIWNERERKLEETGHQSLKLCEVLHTRPLANLPSTKGDSRWNS
;
A
#
# COMPACT_ATOMS: atom_id res chain seq x y z
N MET A 1 -12.51 -4.22 -3.92
CA MET A 1 -11.63 -3.21 -4.52
C MET A 1 -10.38 -3.93 -5.02
N GLN A 2 -9.90 -3.66 -6.24
CA GLN A 2 -8.62 -4.17 -6.69
C GLN A 2 -7.53 -3.16 -6.33
N VAL A 3 -6.63 -3.55 -5.42
CA VAL A 3 -5.45 -2.80 -4.98
C VAL A 3 -4.36 -3.81 -4.63
N HIS A 4 -3.08 -3.54 -4.83
CA HIS A 4 -2.42 -2.37 -5.45
C HIS A 4 -1.83 -2.81 -6.80
N TYR A 5 -2.08 -2.06 -7.88
CA TYR A 5 -1.44 -2.34 -9.16
C TYR A 5 0.03 -1.90 -9.10
N LEU A 6 0.95 -2.83 -9.32
CA LEU A 6 2.38 -2.57 -9.29
C LEU A 6 2.95 -2.64 -10.71
N SER A 7 3.79 -1.67 -11.07
CA SER A 7 4.57 -1.72 -12.30
C SER A 7 5.70 -2.75 -12.16
N GLY A 8 5.70 -3.76 -13.02
CA GLY A 8 6.69 -4.85 -13.01
C GLY A 8 6.06 -6.21 -13.29
N PRO A 9 6.74 -7.31 -12.92
CA PRO A 9 8.08 -7.35 -12.30
C PRO A 9 9.20 -6.93 -13.27
N ILE A 10 10.28 -6.35 -12.73
CA ILE A 10 11.47 -5.95 -13.50
C ILE A 10 12.59 -6.96 -13.25
N ARG A 11 13.18 -7.52 -14.32
CA ARG A 11 14.32 -8.44 -14.23
C ARG A 11 15.63 -7.67 -14.11
N ILE A 12 16.44 -8.00 -13.12
CA ILE A 12 17.76 -7.40 -12.90
C ILE A 12 18.85 -8.36 -13.41
N VAL A 13 19.82 -7.81 -14.13
CA VAL A 13 21.04 -8.51 -14.59
C VAL A 13 22.27 -7.65 -14.33
N ASP A 14 23.42 -8.30 -14.11
CA ASP A 14 24.72 -7.62 -14.02
C ASP A 14 25.26 -7.17 -15.39
N THR A 15 26.45 -6.57 -15.43
CA THR A 15 27.10 -6.08 -16.66
C THR A 15 27.47 -7.19 -17.64
N ASN A 16 27.53 -8.44 -17.20
CA ASN A 16 27.83 -9.61 -18.02
C ASN A 16 26.54 -10.33 -18.46
N GLY A 17 25.37 -9.85 -18.03
CA GLY A 17 24.06 -10.43 -18.36
C GLY A 17 23.60 -11.54 -17.40
N ASN A 18 24.32 -11.78 -16.29
CA ASN A 18 23.89 -12.76 -15.29
C ASN A 18 22.72 -12.21 -14.48
N PRO A 19 21.66 -13.00 -14.24
CA PRO A 19 20.54 -12.58 -13.40
C PRO A 19 20.96 -12.42 -11.94
N ALA A 20 20.29 -11.53 -11.22
CA ALA A 20 20.35 -11.49 -9.75
C ALA A 20 19.82 -12.81 -9.15
N GLU A 21 20.46 -13.30 -8.09
CA GLU A 21 20.20 -14.60 -7.47
C GLU A 21 19.67 -14.49 -6.03
N PRO A 22 19.01 -15.54 -5.50
CA PRO A 22 18.60 -15.57 -4.09
C PRO A 22 19.80 -15.41 -3.16
N GLY A 23 19.74 -14.41 -2.28
CA GLY A 23 20.82 -14.06 -1.35
C GLY A 23 21.52 -12.75 -1.70
N ASP A 24 21.37 -12.27 -2.94
CA ASP A 24 21.87 -10.96 -3.34
C ASP A 24 21.08 -9.81 -2.67
N LEU A 25 21.75 -8.67 -2.54
CA LEU A 25 21.12 -7.41 -2.13
C LEU A 25 20.92 -6.51 -3.35
N LEU A 26 19.68 -6.06 -3.56
CA LEU A 26 19.36 -5.07 -4.57
C LEU A 26 19.40 -3.67 -3.97
N ALA A 27 20.45 -2.91 -4.30
CA ALA A 27 20.51 -1.48 -4.00
C ALA A 27 19.71 -0.69 -5.04
N VAL A 28 18.73 0.10 -4.59
CA VAL A 28 17.90 0.96 -5.45
C VAL A 28 18.09 2.40 -5.03
N GLU A 29 18.59 3.22 -5.96
CA GLU A 29 18.61 4.67 -5.83
C GLU A 29 17.39 5.26 -6.53
N ILE A 30 16.57 6.00 -5.79
CA ILE A 30 15.40 6.70 -6.33
C ILE A 30 15.83 8.10 -6.72
N CYS A 31 16.18 8.29 -7.99
CA CYS A 31 16.74 9.56 -8.46
C CYS A 31 15.69 10.69 -8.58
N ASN A 32 14.44 10.35 -8.94
CA ASN A 32 13.37 11.32 -9.08
C ASN A 32 11.99 10.66 -9.00
N LEU A 33 10.99 11.38 -8.52
CA LEU A 33 9.59 10.97 -8.44
C LEU A 33 8.67 12.18 -8.64
N GLY A 34 7.51 11.95 -9.25
CA GLY A 34 6.49 12.98 -9.43
C GLY A 34 5.21 12.41 -10.02
N PRO A 35 4.14 13.22 -10.05
CA PRO A 35 2.92 12.88 -10.78
C PRO A 35 3.18 12.80 -12.29
N LEU A 36 2.23 12.20 -13.02
CA LEU A 36 2.25 12.25 -14.47
C LEU A 36 1.92 13.68 -14.94
N PRO A 37 2.57 14.18 -16.02
CA PRO A 37 2.23 15.48 -16.59
C PRO A 37 0.76 15.54 -17.00
N GLY A 38 0.03 16.56 -16.54
CA GLY A 38 -1.41 16.73 -16.74
C GLY A 38 -2.30 16.05 -15.68
N ASP A 39 -1.72 15.20 -14.82
CA ASP A 39 -2.39 14.53 -13.70
C ASP A 39 -1.77 14.95 -12.36
N GLU A 40 -1.46 16.23 -12.19
CA GLU A 40 -0.89 16.81 -10.98
C GLU A 40 -1.92 16.93 -9.83
N TRP A 41 -2.56 15.82 -9.48
CA TRP A 41 -3.51 15.73 -8.40
C TRP A 41 -3.49 14.34 -7.75
N GLY A 42 -4.03 14.24 -6.54
CA GLY A 42 -4.17 13.00 -5.80
C GLY A 42 -5.34 13.04 -4.83
N PHE A 43 -5.48 12.01 -4.00
CA PHE A 43 -6.54 11.96 -3.00
C PHE A 43 -6.06 11.39 -1.68
N ALA A 44 -6.70 11.86 -0.60
CA ALA A 44 -6.70 11.19 0.70
C ALA A 44 -8.11 10.67 0.95
N ALA A 45 -8.23 9.48 1.55
CA ALA A 45 -9.53 8.89 1.83
C ALA A 45 -9.57 8.30 3.24
N ILE A 46 -10.74 8.40 3.87
CA ILE A 46 -11.13 7.57 5.00
C ILE A 46 -12.10 6.54 4.43
N PHE A 47 -11.82 5.27 4.67
CA PHE A 47 -12.69 4.18 4.25
C PHE A 47 -13.87 3.99 5.20
N ASP A 48 -14.95 3.43 4.67
CA ASP A 48 -16.12 3.11 5.47
C ASP A 48 -15.79 2.04 6.53
N ARG A 49 -16.46 2.10 7.68
CA ARG A 49 -16.28 1.12 8.75
C ARG A 49 -16.53 -0.31 8.27
N GLU A 50 -17.50 -0.53 7.40
CA GLU A 50 -17.80 -1.88 6.92
C GLU A 50 -16.99 -2.28 5.68
N ASN A 51 -16.12 -1.40 5.17
CA ASN A 51 -15.36 -1.65 3.97
C ASN A 51 -14.00 -0.92 3.98
N GLY A 52 -13.00 -1.55 4.59
CA GLY A 52 -11.60 -1.08 4.60
C GLY A 52 -11.14 -0.60 5.98
N ARG A 53 -11.98 0.14 6.72
CA ARG A 53 -11.65 0.74 8.02
C ARG A 53 -10.37 1.61 7.96
N GLY A 54 -9.96 2.09 9.12
CA GLY A 54 -8.80 2.92 9.35
C GLY A 54 -8.60 3.11 10.85
N PHE A 55 -7.55 3.83 11.21
CA PHE A 55 -7.16 3.97 12.62
C PHE A 55 -8.22 4.65 13.49
N LEU A 56 -8.91 5.67 12.97
CA LEU A 56 -9.91 6.47 13.70
C LEU A 56 -11.35 6.14 13.29
N THR A 57 -11.62 4.93 12.79
CA THR A 57 -12.93 4.56 12.24
C THR A 57 -14.08 4.69 13.24
N ASP A 58 -13.84 4.53 14.54
CA ASP A 58 -14.90 4.70 15.55
C ASP A 58 -15.39 6.15 15.66
N HIS A 59 -14.54 7.12 15.31
CA HIS A 59 -14.88 8.55 15.28
C HIS A 59 -15.36 9.01 13.90
N PHE A 60 -14.79 8.44 12.84
CA PHE A 60 -15.11 8.78 11.45
C PHE A 60 -15.56 7.52 10.69
N PRO A 61 -16.78 7.01 10.94
CA PRO A 61 -17.20 5.70 10.45
C PRO A 61 -17.62 5.70 8.98
N ARG A 62 -17.87 6.88 8.40
CA ARG A 62 -18.34 7.03 7.02
C ARG A 62 -17.18 7.30 6.08
N ALA A 63 -17.26 6.74 4.88
CA ALA A 63 -16.31 7.06 3.83
C ALA A 63 -16.25 8.57 3.55
N THR A 64 -15.04 9.13 3.48
CA THR A 64 -14.81 10.53 3.08
C THR A 64 -13.57 10.63 2.21
N LYS A 65 -13.47 11.71 1.42
CA LYS A 65 -12.36 11.92 0.48
C LYS A 65 -12.00 13.40 0.42
N ALA A 66 -10.71 13.70 0.36
CA ALA A 66 -10.18 15.00 0.02
C ALA A 66 -9.32 14.89 -1.24
N ILE A 67 -9.59 15.71 -2.24
CA ILE A 67 -8.76 15.85 -3.44
C ILE A 67 -7.66 16.87 -3.19
N TRP A 68 -6.45 16.53 -3.60
CA TRP A 68 -5.26 17.36 -3.49
C TRP A 68 -4.75 17.72 -4.89
N TYR A 69 -4.33 18.96 -5.08
CA TYR A 69 -3.67 19.43 -6.30
C TYR A 69 -2.20 19.72 -6.00
N PHE A 70 -1.34 19.50 -6.99
CA PHE A 70 0.10 19.66 -6.86
C PHE A 70 0.60 20.84 -7.69
N GLU A 71 1.34 21.76 -7.05
CA GLU A 71 1.96 22.93 -7.65
C GLU A 71 3.46 22.90 -7.39
N GLY A 72 4.22 22.38 -8.35
CA GLY A 72 5.63 22.06 -8.15
C GLY A 72 5.79 21.09 -6.99
N ILE A 73 6.50 21.49 -5.93
CA ILE A 73 6.70 20.66 -4.74
C ILE A 73 5.55 20.75 -3.72
N TYR A 74 4.57 21.63 -3.92
CA TYR A 74 3.53 21.89 -2.92
C TYR A 74 2.24 21.13 -3.21
N ALA A 75 1.54 20.71 -2.16
CA ALA A 75 0.18 20.18 -2.23
C ALA A 75 -0.80 21.10 -1.50
N TYR A 76 -2.01 21.23 -2.04
CA TYR A 76 -3.13 21.93 -1.38
C TYR A 76 -4.47 21.25 -1.69
N SER A 77 -5.50 21.53 -0.88
CA SER A 77 -6.84 20.98 -1.08
C SER A 77 -7.93 22.04 -0.89
N PRO A 78 -8.86 22.21 -1.85
CA PRO A 78 -10.04 23.04 -1.65
C PRO A 78 -10.94 22.56 -0.49
N HIS A 79 -10.86 21.26 -0.15
CA HIS A 79 -11.61 20.69 0.97
C HIS A 79 -11.03 21.06 2.34
N ILE A 80 -9.79 21.56 2.38
CA ILE A 80 -9.09 21.95 3.61
C ILE A 80 -8.49 23.35 3.41
N PRO A 81 -9.31 24.41 3.53
CA PRO A 81 -8.88 25.77 3.25
C PRO A 81 -7.71 26.22 4.12
N GLY A 82 -6.79 26.99 3.53
CA GLY A 82 -5.62 27.54 4.22
C GLY A 82 -4.45 26.56 4.40
N VAL A 83 -4.59 25.31 3.95
CA VAL A 83 -3.51 24.31 4.03
C VAL A 83 -2.78 24.20 2.69
N ARG A 84 -1.47 24.48 2.74
CA ARG A 84 -0.52 24.27 1.65
C ARG A 84 0.82 23.86 2.25
N PHE A 85 1.39 22.76 1.79
CA PHE A 85 2.64 22.22 2.36
C PHE A 85 3.52 21.58 1.29
N PRO A 86 4.84 21.54 1.47
CA PRO A 86 5.74 20.82 0.58
C PRO A 86 5.54 19.30 0.73
N GLY A 87 5.36 18.61 -0.39
CA GLY A 87 5.18 17.17 -0.42
C GLY A 87 6.47 16.42 -0.11
N LEU A 88 6.35 15.35 0.68
CA LEU A 88 7.40 14.35 0.85
C LEU A 88 7.08 13.17 -0.07
N VAL A 89 7.47 13.28 -1.34
CA VAL A 89 7.14 12.30 -2.37
C VAL A 89 7.90 10.99 -2.13
N HIS A 90 7.19 9.88 -2.03
CA HIS A 90 7.77 8.55 -1.80
C HIS A 90 6.88 7.45 -2.40
N PRO A 91 7.44 6.29 -2.79
CA PRO A 91 6.64 5.15 -3.17
C PRO A 91 6.00 4.53 -1.92
N GLY A 92 4.69 4.32 -1.94
CA GLY A 92 4.00 3.62 -0.84
C GLY A 92 4.35 2.12 -0.78
N ILE A 93 4.67 1.51 -1.92
CA ILE A 93 5.04 0.09 -2.04
C ILE A 93 6.18 -0.05 -3.04
N ILE A 94 7.27 -0.69 -2.62
CA ILE A 94 8.38 -1.15 -3.45
C ILE A 94 8.96 -2.41 -2.79
N GLY A 95 9.32 -3.40 -3.59
CA GLY A 95 9.87 -4.66 -3.06
C GLY A 95 10.23 -5.65 -4.14
N THR A 96 10.89 -6.73 -3.73
CA THR A 96 11.21 -7.88 -4.58
C THR A 96 10.15 -8.96 -4.45
N VAL A 97 10.11 -9.86 -5.43
CA VAL A 97 9.23 -11.03 -5.37
C VAL A 97 9.68 -11.94 -4.21
N PRO A 98 8.76 -12.41 -3.35
CA PRO A 98 9.11 -13.34 -2.28
C PRO A 98 9.47 -14.72 -2.85
N SER A 99 10.29 -15.47 -2.12
CA SER A 99 10.43 -16.90 -2.39
C SER A 99 9.10 -17.62 -2.14
N LYS A 100 8.92 -18.81 -2.74
CA LYS A 100 7.73 -19.64 -2.50
C LYS A 100 7.56 -20.00 -1.03
N GLU A 101 8.66 -20.25 -0.33
CA GLU A 101 8.65 -20.55 1.10
C GLU A 101 8.18 -19.35 1.93
N LEU A 102 8.72 -18.14 1.68
CA LEU A 102 8.29 -16.93 2.37
C LEU A 102 6.82 -16.62 2.13
N LEU A 103 6.36 -16.78 0.89
CA LEU A 103 4.96 -16.61 0.54
C LEU A 103 4.06 -17.59 1.30
N ASN A 104 4.47 -18.85 1.43
CA ASN A 104 3.72 -19.85 2.22
C ASN A 104 3.65 -19.47 3.70
N ILE A 105 4.76 -18.99 4.28
CA ILE A 105 4.81 -18.53 5.68
C ILE A 105 3.83 -17.37 5.89
N TRP A 106 3.81 -16.39 4.98
CA TRP A 106 2.90 -15.25 5.07
C TRP A 106 1.45 -15.69 4.99
N ASN A 107 1.11 -16.50 3.99
CA ASN A 107 -0.24 -17.01 3.79
C ASN A 107 -0.77 -17.82 4.98
N GLU A 108 0.05 -18.71 5.54
CA GLU A 108 -0.33 -19.53 6.69
C GLU A 108 -0.59 -18.67 7.93
N ARG A 109 0.35 -17.77 8.24
CA ARG A 109 0.23 -16.85 9.38
C ARG A 109 -1.00 -15.96 9.25
N GLU A 110 -1.23 -15.40 8.06
CA GLU A 110 -2.32 -14.45 7.82
C GLU A 110 -3.68 -15.15 7.80
N ARG A 111 -3.77 -16.35 7.23
CA ARG A 111 -4.98 -17.19 7.31
C ARG A 111 -5.32 -17.55 8.75
N LYS A 112 -4.33 -17.99 9.53
CA LYS A 112 -4.55 -18.34 10.94
C LYS A 112 -5.09 -17.15 11.72
N LEU A 113 -4.58 -15.94 11.47
CA LEU A 113 -5.07 -14.72 12.10
C LEU A 113 -6.53 -14.42 11.70
N GLU A 114 -6.86 -14.57 10.42
CA GLU A 114 -8.22 -14.39 9.91
C GLU A 114 -9.21 -15.37 10.57
N GLU A 115 -8.86 -16.66 10.64
CA GLU A 115 -9.72 -17.72 11.19
C GLU A 115 -9.93 -17.62 12.71
N THR A 116 -8.90 -17.22 13.46
CA THR A 116 -8.94 -17.18 14.93
C THR A 116 -9.37 -15.82 15.50
N GLY A 117 -9.40 -14.78 14.67
CA GLY A 117 -9.71 -13.41 15.05
C GLY A 117 -8.60 -12.73 15.87
N HIS A 118 -8.59 -11.39 15.84
CA HIS A 118 -7.54 -10.57 16.45
C HIS A 118 -7.45 -10.66 17.99
N GLN A 119 -8.50 -11.16 18.65
CA GLN A 119 -8.56 -11.31 20.11
C GLN A 119 -7.66 -12.44 20.63
N SER A 120 -7.21 -13.32 19.74
CA SER A 120 -6.37 -14.48 20.08
C SER A 120 -4.87 -14.15 20.15
N LEU A 121 -4.44 -13.00 19.65
CA LEU A 121 -3.03 -12.61 19.58
C LEU A 121 -2.49 -12.21 20.94
N LYS A 122 -1.43 -12.89 21.40
CA LYS A 122 -0.66 -12.47 22.59
C LYS A 122 0.36 -11.41 22.18
N LEU A 123 0.66 -10.45 23.07
CA LEU A 123 1.57 -9.32 22.81
C LEU A 123 2.93 -9.75 22.22
N CYS A 124 3.44 -10.90 22.62
CA CYS A 124 4.69 -11.48 22.12
C CYS A 124 4.62 -11.89 20.63
N GLU A 125 3.44 -12.26 20.15
CA GLU A 125 3.18 -12.66 18.76
C GLU A 125 3.02 -11.44 17.85
N VAL A 126 2.68 -10.28 18.42
CA VAL A 126 2.50 -9.00 17.71
C VAL A 126 3.83 -8.29 17.41
N LEU A 127 4.87 -8.47 18.23
CA LEU A 127 6.17 -7.80 18.02
C LEU A 127 6.92 -8.29 16.76
N HIS A 128 6.50 -9.42 16.18
CA HIS A 128 7.02 -9.93 14.90
C HIS A 128 6.11 -9.60 13.70
N THR A 129 4.99 -8.91 13.89
CA THR A 129 4.07 -8.55 12.81
C THR A 129 4.16 -7.07 12.47
N ARG A 130 4.44 -6.76 11.21
CA ARG A 130 4.24 -5.42 10.66
C ARG A 130 2.75 -5.26 10.32
N PRO A 131 2.12 -4.09 10.52
CA PRO A 131 0.71 -3.89 10.21
C PRO A 131 0.46 -4.13 8.71
N LEU A 132 -0.61 -4.86 8.41
CA LEU A 132 -0.97 -5.33 7.08
C LEU A 132 -1.94 -4.37 6.39
N ALA A 133 -1.72 -4.17 5.07
CA ALA A 133 -2.79 -3.82 4.14
C ALA A 133 -3.62 -5.09 3.85
N ASN A 134 -4.92 -4.95 3.61
CA ASN A 134 -5.87 -6.05 3.42
C ASN A 134 -5.34 -7.16 2.50
N LEU A 135 -5.52 -8.42 2.92
CA LEU A 135 -5.34 -9.61 2.09
C LEU A 135 -6.21 -9.49 0.81
N PRO A 136 -5.68 -9.76 -0.39
CA PRO A 136 -6.49 -9.78 -1.60
C PRO A 136 -7.49 -10.95 -1.56
N SER A 137 -8.78 -10.65 -1.68
CA SER A 137 -9.85 -11.65 -1.86
C SER A 137 -10.04 -11.96 -3.35
N THR A 138 -10.35 -13.22 -3.68
CA THR A 138 -10.70 -13.68 -5.04
C THR A 138 -12.08 -13.24 -5.51
N LYS A 139 -12.94 -12.73 -4.61
CA LYS A 139 -14.26 -12.19 -4.94
C LYS A 139 -14.16 -10.67 -5.11
N GLY A 140 -14.32 -10.19 -6.34
CA GLY A 140 -14.61 -8.79 -6.61
C GLY A 140 -15.95 -8.39 -5.96
N ASP A 141 -16.05 -7.14 -5.48
CA ASP A 141 -17.29 -6.60 -4.90
C ASP A 141 -18.35 -6.51 -6.00
N SER A 142 -19.45 -7.26 -5.87
CA SER A 142 -20.51 -7.41 -6.86
C SER A 142 -21.47 -6.19 -6.94
N ARG A 143 -21.16 -5.10 -6.24
CA ARG A 143 -22.02 -3.89 -6.17
C ARG A 143 -21.83 -2.86 -7.29
N TRP A 144 -21.03 -3.14 -8.32
CA TRP A 144 -20.74 -2.18 -9.41
C TRP A 144 -20.95 -2.71 -10.83
N ASN A 145 -21.75 -3.77 -10.98
CA ASN A 145 -22.33 -4.15 -12.28
C ASN A 145 -23.73 -3.52 -12.41
N SER A 146 -23.78 -2.20 -12.61
CA SER A 146 -24.95 -1.46 -13.09
C SER A 146 -24.49 -0.26 -13.90
#